data_AF-A0A1G2HPL6-F1
#
_entry.id   AF-A0A1G2HPL6-F1
#
_cell.length_a   1.000
_cell.length_b   1.000
_cell.length_c   1.000
_cell.angle_alpha   90.00
_cell.angle_beta   90.00
_cell.angle_gamma   90.00
#
_symmetry.space_group_name_H-M   'P 1'
#
loop_
_entity.id
_entity.type
_entity.pdbx_description
1 polymer ?
#
loop_
_entity_poly.entity_id
_entity_poly.type
_entity_poly.pdbx_seq_one_letter_code
_entity_poly.pdbx_strand_id
1 'polypeptide(L)'
;MTCLCGKEALLTLADKVWCRSCFIDQFERRVKKVLREKPFQRGERVFVTGNVAAFVIKRIINMPLELVFAERTIEGEKAVVEWTLDDECVDFLERMSTDGQFKHDNQLKLFLHLRDSEVAAYAEMYGITFTPRKKNPLWTTFLSQCEPDMMYNLLRNAEELREMGGRLK
;
A
#
# COMPACT_ATOMS: atom_id res chain seq x y z
N MET A 1 24.07 9.63 -13.20
CA MET A 1 22.63 9.84 -13.44
C MET A 1 22.10 10.79 -12.38
N THR A 2 21.27 11.76 -12.75
CA THR A 2 20.73 12.76 -11.82
C THR A 2 19.23 12.57 -11.61
N CYS A 3 18.75 12.85 -10.40
CA CYS A 3 17.32 12.96 -10.14
C CYS A 3 16.75 14.18 -10.87
N LEU A 4 15.43 14.20 -11.11
CA LEU A 4 14.72 15.36 -11.67
C LEU A 4 14.97 16.69 -10.93
N CYS A 5 15.33 16.64 -9.64
CA CYS A 5 15.66 17.83 -8.85
C CYS A 5 17.13 18.27 -8.94
N GLY A 6 17.94 17.62 -9.79
CA GLY A 6 19.37 17.88 -9.97
C GLY A 6 20.30 17.22 -8.94
N LYS A 7 19.77 16.63 -7.86
CA LYS A 7 20.58 15.90 -6.86
C LYS A 7 21.06 14.56 -7.39
N GLU A 8 22.10 14.02 -6.74
CA GLU A 8 22.61 12.68 -7.01
C GLU A 8 21.51 11.63 -6.82
N ALA A 9 21.42 10.73 -7.80
CA ALA A 9 20.47 9.64 -7.79
C ALA A 9 20.90 8.57 -6.77
N LEU A 10 19.95 8.14 -5.94
CA LEU A 10 20.14 7.04 -4.99
C LEU A 10 19.62 5.71 -5.55
N LEU A 11 18.52 5.75 -6.32
CA LEU A 11 17.84 4.54 -6.79
C LEU A 11 17.08 4.78 -8.10
N THR A 12 16.84 3.69 -8.82
CA THR A 12 16.00 3.64 -10.02
C THR A 12 14.82 2.70 -9.76
N LEU A 13 13.59 3.21 -9.88
CA LEU A 13 12.36 2.43 -9.70
C LEU A 13 11.37 2.78 -10.82
N ALA A 14 10.84 1.75 -11.50
CA ALA A 14 9.89 1.90 -12.62
C ALA A 14 10.39 2.94 -13.65
N ASP A 15 11.63 2.75 -14.12
CA ASP A 15 12.33 3.61 -15.10
C ASP A 15 12.51 5.07 -14.70
N LYS A 16 12.26 5.40 -13.43
CA LYS A 16 12.49 6.73 -12.87
C LYS A 16 13.67 6.73 -11.92
N VAL A 17 14.51 7.73 -12.07
CA VAL A 17 15.71 7.94 -11.25
C VAL A 17 15.39 8.93 -10.13
N TRP A 18 15.63 8.52 -8.89
CA TRP A 18 15.27 9.28 -7.69
C TRP A 18 16.46 9.54 -6.78
N CYS A 19 16.55 10.77 -6.25
CA CYS A 19 17.32 11.03 -5.04
C CYS A 19 16.48 10.68 -3.80
N ARG A 20 17.15 10.51 -2.65
CA ARG A 20 16.50 10.17 -1.38
C ARG A 20 15.32 11.08 -1.02
N SER A 21 15.50 12.39 -1.10
CA SER A 21 14.46 13.35 -0.68
C SER A 21 13.24 13.33 -1.61
N CYS A 22 13.45 13.23 -2.92
CA CYS A 22 12.35 13.20 -3.88
C CYS A 22 11.56 11.90 -3.79
N PHE A 23 12.24 10.77 -3.58
CA PHE A 23 11.57 9.49 -3.36
C PHE A 23 10.68 9.53 -2.12
N ILE A 24 11.24 9.97 -0.97
CA ILE A 24 10.49 10.06 0.29
C ILE A 24 9.28 10.98 0.15
N ASP A 25 9.42 12.16 -0.48
CA ASP A 25 8.30 13.08 -0.69
C ASP A 25 7.18 12.43 -1.53
N GLN A 26 7.53 11.77 -2.63
CA GLN A 26 6.54 11.10 -3.49
C GLN A 26 5.88 9.89 -2.81
N PHE A 27 6.64 9.14 -2.03
CA PHE A 27 6.13 8.03 -1.22
C PHE A 27 5.10 8.55 -0.21
N GLU A 28 5.50 9.51 0.63
CA GLU A 28 4.63 10.07 1.67
C GLU A 28 3.41 10.78 1.08
N ARG A 29 3.54 11.43 -0.07
CA ARG A 29 2.40 12.06 -0.79
C ARG A 29 1.35 11.02 -1.19
N ARG A 30 1.77 9.86 -1.69
CA ARG A 30 0.85 8.76 -2.04
C ARG A 30 0.20 8.15 -0.81
N VAL A 31 0.95 7.94 0.27
CA VAL A 31 0.38 7.48 1.55
C VAL A 31 -0.62 8.49 2.11
N LYS A 32 -0.28 9.78 2.12
CA LYS A 32 -1.19 10.86 2.56
C LYS A 32 -2.49 10.87 1.76
N LYS A 33 -2.49 10.49 0.48
CA LYS A 33 -3.72 10.36 -0.31
C LYS A 33 -4.63 9.30 0.30
N VAL A 34 -4.11 8.10 0.56
CA VAL A 34 -4.85 6.99 1.19
C VAL A 34 -5.36 7.38 2.58
N LEU A 35 -4.53 8.04 3.40
CA LEU A 35 -4.93 8.47 4.75
C LEU A 35 -6.06 9.51 4.77
N ARG A 36 -6.27 10.26 3.68
CA ARG A 36 -7.37 11.22 3.58
C ARG A 36 -8.72 10.56 3.33
N GLU A 37 -8.73 9.34 2.79
CA GLU A 37 -9.98 8.60 2.51
C GLU A 37 -10.64 8.09 3.80
N LYS A 38 -9.83 7.73 4.81
CA LYS A 38 -10.30 7.32 6.14
C LYS A 38 -9.56 8.12 7.22
N PRO A 39 -9.96 9.39 7.49
CA PRO A 39 -9.25 10.23 8.45
C PRO A 39 -9.28 9.64 9.85
N PHE A 40 -8.23 9.92 10.64
CA PHE A 40 -8.15 9.52 12.04
C PHE A 40 -8.68 10.60 12.97
N GLN A 41 -9.18 10.16 14.14
CA GLN A 41 -9.59 11.05 15.21
C GLN A 41 -8.51 11.13 16.30
N ARG A 42 -8.46 12.25 17.02
CA ARG A 42 -7.51 12.43 18.13
C ARG A 42 -7.80 11.43 19.24
N GLY A 43 -6.78 10.68 19.67
CA GLY A 43 -6.91 9.64 20.69
C GLY A 43 -7.61 8.37 20.19
N GLU A 44 -7.87 8.26 18.90
CA GLU A 44 -8.42 7.04 18.30
C GLU A 44 -7.44 5.87 18.48
N ARG A 45 -8.00 4.71 18.82
CA ARG A 45 -7.27 3.45 18.88
C ARG A 45 -7.24 2.83 17.48
N VAL A 46 -6.03 2.56 17.00
CA VAL A 46 -5.80 2.06 15.63
C VAL A 46 -4.96 0.81 15.71
N PHE A 47 -5.49 -0.29 15.19
CA PHE A 47 -4.74 -1.53 15.07
C PHE A 47 -3.87 -1.47 13.83
N VAL A 48 -2.57 -1.71 13.96
CA VAL A 48 -1.64 -1.66 12.83
C VAL A 48 -0.96 -3.01 12.67
N THR A 49 -1.01 -3.56 11.47
CA THR A 49 -0.24 -4.74 11.10
C THR A 49 0.99 -4.29 10.32
N GLY A 50 2.17 -4.68 10.80
CA GLY A 50 3.47 -4.40 10.15
C GLY A 50 4.21 -3.15 10.63
N ASN A 51 5.55 -3.23 10.55
CA ASN A 51 6.46 -2.26 11.15
C ASN A 51 6.60 -0.96 10.34
N VAL A 52 6.62 -1.07 9.01
CA VAL A 52 6.69 0.07 8.08
C VAL A 52 5.41 0.89 8.18
N ALA A 53 4.24 0.24 8.21
CA ALA A 53 2.98 0.95 8.37
C ALA A 53 2.93 1.74 9.68
N ALA A 54 3.28 1.11 10.81
CA ALA A 54 3.31 1.78 12.10
C ALA A 54 4.29 2.96 12.12
N PHE A 55 5.47 2.79 11.54
CA PHE A 55 6.45 3.87 11.41
C PHE A 55 5.93 5.03 10.57
N VAL A 56 5.38 4.73 9.38
CA VAL A 56 4.85 5.73 8.44
C VAL A 56 3.69 6.50 9.07
N ILE A 57 2.78 5.83 9.77
CA ILE A 57 1.67 6.48 10.50
C ILE A 57 2.23 7.45 11.54
N LYS A 58 3.15 6.99 12.42
CA LYS A 58 3.77 7.86 13.45
C LYS A 58 4.49 9.07 12.84
N ARG A 59 5.09 8.90 11.67
CA ARG A 59 5.87 9.93 10.99
C ARG A 59 4.99 10.95 10.27
N ILE A 60 3.95 10.50 9.58
CA ILE A 60 3.08 11.35 8.74
C ILE A 60 2.01 12.04 9.59
N ILE A 61 1.48 11.36 10.60
CA ILE A 61 0.36 11.86 11.40
C ILE A 61 0.87 12.61 12.62
N ASN A 62 0.68 13.93 12.60
CA ASN A 62 1.07 14.83 13.69
C ASN A 62 -0.06 15.03 14.71
N MET A 63 -0.68 13.94 15.17
CA MET A 63 -1.71 13.97 16.22
C MET A 63 -1.60 12.72 17.10
N PRO A 64 -2.01 12.77 18.38
CA PRO A 64 -1.92 11.61 19.25
C PRO A 64 -2.91 10.53 18.80
N LEU A 65 -2.39 9.34 18.52
CA LEU A 65 -3.13 8.11 18.21
C LEU A 65 -2.66 7.01 19.15
N GLU A 66 -3.58 6.13 19.57
CA GLU A 66 -3.22 4.91 20.29
C GLU A 66 -2.98 3.79 19.28
N LEU A 67 -1.72 3.63 18.87
CA LEU A 67 -1.33 2.57 17.92
C LEU A 67 -1.13 1.25 18.66
N VAL A 68 -1.95 0.26 18.34
CA VAL A 68 -1.85 -1.10 18.87
C VAL A 68 -1.31 -2.01 17.78
N PHE A 69 -0.11 -2.56 18.00
CA PHE A 69 0.45 -3.57 17.10
C PHE A 69 -0.37 -4.85 17.21
N ALA A 70 -0.81 -5.35 16.06
CA ALA A 70 -1.53 -6.61 15.97
C ALA A 70 -0.91 -7.48 14.88
N GLU A 71 -0.78 -8.78 15.15
CA GLU A 71 -0.38 -9.75 14.12
C GLU A 71 -1.50 -9.99 13.11
N ARG A 72 -2.75 -9.77 13.52
CA ARG A 72 -3.95 -9.98 12.71
C ARG A 72 -4.94 -8.85 12.94
N THR A 73 -5.74 -8.57 11.93
CA THR A 73 -6.83 -7.61 12.03
C THR A 73 -7.94 -8.14 12.93
N ILE A 74 -8.46 -7.28 13.79
CA ILE A 74 -9.61 -7.58 14.65
C ILE A 74 -10.87 -7.14 13.91
N GLU A 75 -11.85 -8.03 13.79
CA GLU A 75 -13.12 -7.74 13.14
C GLU A 75 -13.88 -6.63 13.89
N GLY A 76 -14.46 -5.68 13.15
CA GLY A 76 -15.19 -4.54 13.70
C GLY A 76 -14.32 -3.35 14.14
N GLU A 77 -13.00 -3.54 14.25
CA GLU A 77 -12.07 -2.49 14.64
C GLU A 77 -11.41 -1.81 13.43
N LYS A 78 -11.01 -0.54 13.59
CA LYS A 78 -10.25 0.18 12.56
C LYS A 78 -8.82 -0.36 12.51
N ALA A 79 -8.52 -1.10 11.45
CA ALA A 79 -7.20 -1.68 11.23
C ALA A 79 -6.51 -1.03 10.02
N VAL A 80 -5.22 -0.76 10.15
CA VAL A 80 -4.32 -0.34 9.08
C VAL A 80 -3.38 -1.49 8.75
N VAL A 81 -3.27 -1.81 7.47
CA VAL A 81 -2.49 -2.96 7.01
C VAL A 81 -1.42 -2.56 6.00
N GLU A 82 -0.26 -3.22 6.09
CA GLU A 82 0.78 -3.21 5.07
C GLU A 82 0.32 -3.97 3.83
N TRP A 83 -0.59 -3.37 3.08
CA TRP A 83 -1.14 -3.93 1.85
C TRP A 83 -0.74 -3.03 0.69
N THR A 84 0.02 -3.60 -0.24
CA THR A 84 0.61 -2.89 -1.38
C THR A 84 -0.27 -2.97 -2.63
N LEU A 85 0.14 -2.24 -3.68
CA LEU A 85 -0.46 -2.36 -5.01
C LEU A 85 -0.32 -3.78 -5.58
N ASP A 86 0.82 -4.43 -5.35
CA ASP A 86 1.08 -5.80 -5.78
C ASP A 86 0.17 -6.80 -5.05
N ASP A 87 -0.02 -6.64 -3.74
CA ASP A 87 -0.95 -7.46 -2.96
C ASP A 87 -2.37 -7.35 -3.52
N GLU A 88 -2.79 -6.13 -3.82
CA GLU A 88 -4.11 -5.82 -4.32
C GLU A 88 -4.37 -6.42 -5.70
N CYS A 89 -3.42 -6.27 -6.62
CA CYS A 89 -3.55 -6.82 -7.96
C CYS A 89 -3.58 -8.35 -7.93
N VAL A 90 -2.79 -9.00 -7.08
CA VAL A 90 -2.81 -10.46 -6.92
C VAL A 90 -4.15 -10.93 -6.34
N ASP A 91 -4.63 -10.34 -5.23
CA ASP A 91 -5.93 -10.70 -4.63
C ASP A 91 -7.08 -10.52 -5.64
N PHE A 92 -7.03 -9.44 -6.44
CA PHE A 92 -8.01 -9.21 -7.50
C PHE A 92 -8.01 -10.32 -8.56
N LEU A 93 -6.85 -10.67 -9.11
CA LEU A 93 -6.72 -11.71 -10.14
C LEU A 93 -7.10 -13.10 -9.61
N GLU A 94 -6.73 -13.40 -8.36
CA GLU A 94 -7.13 -14.65 -7.72
C GLU A 94 -8.65 -14.77 -7.62
N ARG A 95 -9.34 -13.75 -7.11
CA ARG A 95 -10.80 -13.77 -6.99
C ARG A 95 -11.51 -13.89 -8.33
N MET A 96 -10.99 -13.20 -9.35
CA MET A 96 -11.50 -13.31 -10.72
C MET A 96 -11.37 -14.73 -11.28
N SER A 97 -10.36 -15.49 -10.84
CA SER A 97 -10.12 -16.86 -11.33
C SER A 97 -10.91 -17.93 -10.58
N THR A 98 -11.44 -17.65 -9.39
CA THR A 98 -12.08 -18.65 -8.51
C THR A 98 -13.57 -18.39 -8.25
N ASP A 99 -14.25 -17.62 -9.09
CA ASP A 99 -15.63 -17.12 -8.84
C ASP A 99 -15.80 -16.50 -7.43
N GLY A 100 -14.72 -15.92 -6.89
CA GLY A 100 -14.67 -15.43 -5.53
C GLY A 100 -15.48 -14.15 -5.38
N GLN A 101 -16.31 -14.06 -4.34
CA GLN A 101 -17.01 -12.80 -4.04
C GLN A 101 -16.03 -11.73 -3.53
N PHE A 102 -16.19 -10.51 -4.04
CA PHE A 102 -15.53 -9.32 -3.52
C PHE A 102 -16.22 -8.89 -2.22
N LYS A 103 -15.58 -9.15 -1.08
CA LYS A 103 -16.06 -8.66 0.22
C LYS A 103 -15.57 -7.23 0.42
N HIS A 104 -16.42 -6.38 0.97
CA HIS A 104 -15.98 -5.10 1.50
C HIS A 104 -15.04 -5.36 2.69
N ASP A 105 -13.80 -4.92 2.53
CA ASP A 105 -12.81 -4.92 3.59
C ASP A 105 -12.84 -3.55 4.29
N ASN A 106 -13.08 -3.55 5.60
CA ASN A 106 -13.12 -2.32 6.38
C ASN A 106 -11.71 -1.79 6.71
N GLN A 107 -10.67 -2.56 6.41
CA GLN A 107 -9.28 -2.18 6.67
C GLN A 107 -8.83 -0.99 5.82
N LEU A 108 -7.85 -0.24 6.31
CA LEU A 108 -7.14 0.79 5.56
C LEU A 108 -5.85 0.18 5.00
N LYS A 109 -5.83 -0.04 3.69
CA LYS A 109 -4.68 -0.58 2.95
C LYS A 109 -3.67 0.53 2.68
N LEU A 110 -2.71 0.72 3.59
CA LEU A 110 -1.90 1.94 3.65
C LEU A 110 -1.07 2.20 2.38
N PHE A 111 -0.62 1.13 1.72
CA PHE A 111 0.30 1.17 0.60
C PHE A 111 -0.37 0.82 -0.74
N LEU A 112 -1.68 1.01 -0.85
CA LEU A 112 -2.48 0.64 -2.03
C LEU A 112 -1.99 1.24 -3.37
N HIS A 113 -1.26 2.35 -3.31
CA HIS A 113 -0.70 3.03 -4.48
C HIS A 113 0.82 2.92 -4.62
N LEU A 114 1.42 1.99 -3.87
CA LEU A 114 2.86 1.76 -3.79
C LEU A 114 3.15 0.29 -4.08
N ARG A 115 4.17 0.02 -4.90
CA ARG A 115 4.66 -1.34 -5.13
C ARG A 115 5.49 -1.86 -3.95
N ASP A 116 5.60 -3.18 -3.82
CA ASP A 116 6.46 -3.84 -2.82
C ASP A 116 7.90 -3.31 -2.87
N SER A 117 8.44 -3.11 -4.07
CA SER A 117 9.79 -2.56 -4.26
C SER A 117 9.94 -1.14 -3.71
N GLU A 118 8.89 -0.33 -3.77
CA GLU A 118 8.91 1.03 -3.23
C GLU A 118 8.82 1.00 -1.70
N VAL A 119 7.97 0.14 -1.13
CA VAL A 119 7.88 -0.03 0.32
C VAL A 119 9.18 -0.58 0.89
N ALA A 120 9.80 -1.55 0.22
CA ALA A 120 11.11 -2.09 0.57
C ALA A 120 12.19 -1.02 0.57
N ALA A 121 12.30 -0.23 -0.51
CA ALA A 121 13.28 0.86 -0.61
C ALA A 121 13.06 1.92 0.47
N TYR A 122 11.79 2.27 0.78
CA TYR A 122 11.48 3.18 1.88
C TYR A 122 11.92 2.61 3.23
N ALA A 123 11.59 1.35 3.50
CA ALA A 123 11.95 0.68 4.75
C ALA A 123 13.48 0.62 4.93
N GLU A 124 14.22 0.27 3.89
CA GLU A 124 15.69 0.23 3.87
C GLU A 124 16.29 1.59 4.24
N MET A 125 15.78 2.70 3.67
CA MET A 125 16.27 4.05 3.99
C MET A 125 16.12 4.44 5.46
N TYR A 126 15.18 3.83 6.17
CA TYR A 126 14.94 4.06 7.60
C TYR A 126 15.45 2.93 8.49
N GLY A 127 16.11 1.91 7.94
CA GLY A 127 16.59 0.76 8.70
C GLY A 127 15.45 -0.08 9.30
N ILE A 128 14.31 -0.16 8.61
CA ILE A 128 13.12 -0.92 9.03
C ILE A 128 13.04 -2.18 8.18
N THR A 129 12.68 -3.30 8.79
CA THR A 129 12.42 -4.54 8.06
C THR A 129 11.03 -4.52 7.43
N PHE A 130 10.97 -4.67 6.10
CA PHE A 130 9.76 -4.95 5.36
C PHE A 130 9.78 -6.39 4.86
N THR A 131 8.69 -7.13 5.08
CA THR A 131 8.52 -8.48 4.54
C THR A 131 7.27 -8.52 3.67
N PRO A 132 7.41 -8.57 2.33
CA PRO A 132 6.27 -8.69 1.44
C PRO A 132 5.41 -9.90 1.79
N ARG A 133 4.09 -9.78 1.64
CA ARG A 133 3.18 -10.91 1.85
C ARG A 133 3.47 -12.01 0.82
N LYS A 134 3.26 -13.27 1.23
CA LYS A 134 3.33 -14.40 0.31
C LYS A 134 2.19 -14.29 -0.71
N LYS A 135 2.56 -14.27 -2.00
CA LYS A 135 1.65 -14.15 -3.14
C LYS A 135 1.72 -15.41 -4.01
N ASN A 136 0.72 -15.61 -4.86
CA ASN A 136 0.76 -16.67 -5.86
C ASN A 136 1.84 -16.37 -6.93
N PRO A 137 2.83 -17.26 -7.14
CA PRO A 137 3.91 -17.03 -8.07
C PRO A 137 3.47 -16.79 -9.52
N LEU A 138 2.35 -17.40 -9.95
CA LEU A 138 1.81 -17.21 -11.31
C LEU A 138 1.46 -15.75 -11.54
N TRP A 139 0.68 -15.17 -10.63
CA TRP A 139 0.24 -13.78 -10.73
C TRP A 139 1.37 -12.79 -10.50
N THR A 140 2.29 -13.08 -9.58
CA THR A 140 3.49 -12.25 -9.40
C THR A 140 4.35 -12.22 -10.66
N THR A 141 4.53 -13.36 -11.32
CA THR A 141 5.29 -13.44 -12.58
C THR A 141 4.60 -12.65 -13.68
N PHE A 142 3.27 -12.81 -13.83
CA PHE A 142 2.48 -12.04 -14.79
C PHE A 142 2.60 -10.52 -14.54
N LEU A 143 2.37 -10.07 -13.31
CA LEU A 143 2.42 -8.65 -12.95
C LEU A 143 3.82 -8.03 -13.08
N SER A 144 4.88 -8.83 -12.95
CA SER A 144 6.26 -8.36 -13.17
C SER A 144 6.54 -7.93 -14.61
N GLN A 145 5.75 -8.42 -15.56
CA GLN A 145 5.82 -8.08 -16.98
C GLN A 145 4.89 -6.91 -17.34
N CYS A 146 4.05 -6.46 -16.40
CA CYS A 146 3.09 -5.40 -16.62
C CYS A 146 3.71 -4.02 -16.35
N GLU A 147 3.45 -3.11 -17.29
CA GLU A 147 3.73 -1.69 -17.11
C GLU A 147 3.00 -1.12 -15.88
N PRO A 148 3.55 -0.11 -15.19
CA PRO A 148 2.92 0.51 -14.02
C PRO A 148 1.47 0.94 -14.25
N ASP A 149 1.17 1.51 -15.42
CA ASP A 149 -0.17 1.98 -15.77
C ASP A 149 -1.19 0.82 -15.83
N MET A 150 -0.76 -0.37 -16.24
CA MET A 150 -1.62 -1.55 -16.26
C MET A 150 -2.02 -1.98 -14.86
N MET A 151 -1.10 -1.93 -13.88
CA MET A 151 -1.43 -2.24 -12.48
C MET A 151 -2.41 -1.23 -11.88
N TYR A 152 -2.26 0.06 -12.21
CA TYR A 152 -3.24 1.07 -11.77
C TYR A 152 -4.61 0.88 -12.42
N ASN A 153 -4.66 0.44 -13.67
CA ASN A 153 -5.93 0.05 -14.31
C ASN A 153 -6.56 -1.17 -13.61
N LEU A 154 -5.77 -2.17 -13.23
CA LEU A 154 -6.26 -3.31 -12.45
C LEU A 154 -6.82 -2.89 -11.10
N LEU A 155 -6.09 -2.03 -10.37
CA LEU A 155 -6.56 -1.45 -9.12
C LEU A 155 -7.91 -0.75 -9.28
N ARG A 156 -8.03 0.14 -10.29
CA ARG A 156 -9.28 0.85 -10.57
C ARG A 156 -10.43 -0.11 -10.85
N ASN A 157 -10.20 -1.12 -11.69
CA ASN A 157 -11.23 -2.12 -12.01
C ASN A 157 -11.64 -2.92 -10.76
N ALA A 158 -10.69 -3.23 -9.86
CA ALA A 158 -10.97 -3.91 -8.60
C ALA A 158 -11.85 -3.06 -7.67
N GLU A 159 -11.60 -1.74 -7.61
CA GLU A 159 -12.41 -0.78 -6.87
C GLU A 159 -13.84 -0.69 -7.45
N GLU A 160 -13.96 -0.50 -8.76
CA GLU A 160 -15.26 -0.43 -9.46
C GLU A 160 -16.10 -1.70 -9.25
N LEU A 161 -15.50 -2.88 -9.37
CA LEU A 161 -16.21 -4.15 -9.17
C LEU A 161 -16.64 -4.37 -7.72
N ARG A 162 -15.87 -3.91 -6.73
CA ARG A 162 -16.28 -3.95 -5.32
C ARG A 162 -17.50 -3.05 -5.07
N GLU A 163 -17.52 -1.87 -5.66
CA GLU A 163 -18.65 -0.95 -5.55
C GLU A 163 -19.92 -1.51 -6.23
N MET A 164 -19.77 -2.24 -7.34
CA MET A 164 -20.89 -2.90 -8.01
C MET A 164 -21.39 -4.13 -7.24
N GLY A 165 -20.48 -4.97 -6.72
CA GLY A 165 -20.82 -6.16 -5.94
C GLY A 165 -21.56 -5.84 -4.63
N GLY A 166 -21.32 -4.66 -4.06
CA GLY A 166 -22.08 -4.14 -2.92
C GLY A 166 -23.54 -3.76 -3.23
N ARG A 167 -23.93 -3.63 -4.52
CA ARG A 167 -25.28 -3.24 -4.95
C ARG A 167 -26.20 -4.40 -5.34
N LEU A 168 -25.71 -5.63 -5.37
CA LEU A 168 -26.48 -6.83 -5.78
C LEU A 168 -27.04 -7.63 -4.59
N LYS A 169 -27.49 -6.96 -3.53
CA LYS A 169 -28.26 -7.58 -2.44
C LYS A 169 -29.68 -7.06 -2.42
#